data_AF-A0A845LXZ5-F1
#
_entry.id   AF-A0A845LXZ5-F1
#
_cell.length_a   1.000
_cell.length_b   1.000
_cell.length_c   1.000
_cell.angle_alpha   90.00
_cell.angle_beta   90.00
_cell.angle_gamma   90.00
#
_symmetry.space_group_name_H-M   'P 1'
#
loop_
_entity.id
_entity.type
_entity.pdbx_description
1 polymer ?
#
loop_
_entity_poly.entity_id
_entity_poly.type
_entity_poly.pdbx_seq_one_letter_code
_entity_poly.pdbx_strand_id
1 'polypeptide(L)'
;MASEATDIRERGQTAFIVKWVASIIQILGYAGTGFGWTPWNLYLFLVGVLGWLIVGVLWNDKAIMLIHLVALGSMLVGMATQ
;
A
#
# COMPACT_ATOMS: atom_id res chain seq x y z
N MET A 1 -7.39 -30.24 -2.55
CA MET A 1 -6.08 -30.82 -2.94
C MET A 1 -5.45 -30.05 -4.12
N ALA A 2 -5.60 -30.43 -5.40
CA ALA A 2 -4.87 -29.77 -6.51
C ALA A 2 -5.30 -28.32 -6.78
N SER A 3 -6.61 -28.04 -6.87
CA SER A 3 -7.14 -26.67 -7.09
C SER A 3 -6.81 -25.71 -5.95
N GLU A 4 -6.70 -26.24 -4.73
CA GLU A 4 -6.44 -25.49 -3.50
C GLU A 4 -4.96 -25.10 -3.40
N ALA A 5 -4.05 -26.00 -3.81
CA ALA A 5 -2.63 -25.68 -3.93
C ALA A 5 -2.34 -24.60 -4.97
N THR A 6 -3.09 -24.59 -6.08
CA THR A 6 -3.00 -23.54 -7.10
C THR A 6 -3.45 -22.18 -6.56
N ASP A 7 -4.60 -22.11 -5.88
CA ASP A 7 -5.13 -20.85 -5.30
C ASP A 7 -4.17 -20.25 -4.27
N ILE A 8 -3.59 -21.06 -3.36
CA ILE A 8 -2.62 -20.58 -2.37
C ILE A 8 -1.37 -20.00 -3.05
N ARG A 9 -0.87 -20.68 -4.09
CA ARG A 9 0.30 -20.21 -4.83
C ARG A 9 0.03 -18.89 -5.57
N GLU A 10 -1.14 -18.76 -6.21
CA GLU A 10 -1.53 -17.53 -6.92
C GLU A 10 -1.71 -16.35 -5.96
N ARG A 11 -2.37 -16.56 -4.81
CA ARG A 11 -2.48 -15.54 -3.76
C ARG A 11 -1.11 -15.12 -3.23
N GLY A 12 -0.21 -16.07 -3.01
CA GLY A 12 1.17 -15.81 -2.58
C GLY A 12 1.96 -14.97 -3.60
N GLN A 13 1.86 -15.32 -4.88
CA GLN A 13 2.52 -14.57 -5.96
C GLN A 13 1.93 -13.16 -6.11
N THR A 14 0.60 -13.03 -6.03
CA THR A 14 -0.09 -11.73 -6.08
C THR A 14 0.38 -10.84 -4.93
N ALA A 15 0.35 -11.33 -3.70
CA ALA A 15 0.81 -10.57 -2.53
C ALA A 15 2.29 -10.20 -2.64
N PHE A 16 3.12 -11.07 -3.21
CA PHE A 16 4.54 -10.78 -3.46
C PHE A 16 4.74 -9.64 -4.46
N ILE A 17 4.00 -9.60 -5.56
CA ILE A 17 4.13 -8.53 -6.54
C ILE A 17 3.60 -7.22 -5.96
N VAL A 18 2.39 -7.25 -5.38
CA VAL A 18 1.73 -6.04 -4.85
C VAL A 18 2.57 -5.39 -3.75
N LYS A 19 3.13 -6.16 -2.80
CA LYS A 19 3.95 -5.58 -1.72
C LYS A 19 5.18 -4.85 -2.24
N TRP A 20 5.86 -5.40 -3.25
CA TRP A 20 7.08 -4.81 -3.79
C TRP A 20 6.78 -3.56 -4.59
N VAL A 21 5.74 -3.60 -5.45
CA VAL A 21 5.29 -2.43 -6.20
C VAL A 21 4.84 -1.32 -5.25
N ALA A 22 4.02 -1.64 -4.24
CA ALA A 22 3.57 -0.70 -3.23
C ALA A 22 4.76 -0.06 -2.49
N SER A 23 5.74 -0.87 -2.08
CA SER A 23 6.94 -0.39 -1.37
C SER A 23 7.79 0.55 -2.21
N ILE A 24 8.04 0.21 -3.49
CA ILE A 24 8.82 1.08 -4.39
C ILE A 24 8.13 2.43 -4.55
N ILE A 25 6.81 2.43 -4.78
CA ILE A 25 6.03 3.67 -4.92
C ILE A 25 6.06 4.48 -3.61
N GLN A 26 5.94 3.82 -2.46
CA GLN A 26 6.05 4.48 -1.14
C GLN A 26 7.42 5.13 -0.93
N ILE A 27 8.50 4.45 -1.32
CA ILE A 27 9.88 4.99 -1.30
C ILE A 27 10.01 6.23 -2.17
N LEU A 28 9.40 6.23 -3.37
CA LEU A 28 9.35 7.42 -4.21
C LEU A 28 8.55 8.55 -3.54
N GLY A 29 7.50 8.24 -2.78
CA GLY A 29 6.79 9.20 -1.94
C GLY A 29 7.69 9.84 -0.87
N TYR A 30 8.47 9.02 -0.15
CA TYR A 30 9.46 9.52 0.82
C TYR A 30 10.52 10.41 0.16
N ALA A 31 11.05 9.99 -0.99
CA ALA A 31 11.98 10.80 -1.78
C ALA A 31 11.34 12.14 -2.19
N GLY A 32 10.11 12.10 -2.71
CA GLY A 32 9.36 13.30 -3.08
C GLY A 32 9.18 14.28 -1.92
N THR A 33 8.91 13.79 -0.71
CA THR A 33 8.89 14.64 0.50
C THR A 33 10.25 15.26 0.78
N GLY A 34 11.33 14.48 0.68
CA GLY A 34 12.69 15.00 0.86
C GLY A 34 13.09 16.08 -0.14
N PHE A 35 12.59 15.98 -1.38
CA PHE A 35 12.83 16.97 -2.44
C PHE A 35 11.78 18.09 -2.52
N GLY A 36 10.78 18.11 -1.63
CA GLY A 36 9.73 19.13 -1.62
C GLY A 36 8.75 19.05 -2.80
N TRP A 37 8.58 17.87 -3.41
CA TRP A 37 7.72 17.64 -4.57
C TRP A 37 6.24 17.48 -4.20
N THR A 38 5.65 18.55 -3.69
CA THR A 38 4.21 18.63 -3.42
C THR A 38 3.45 19.04 -4.68
N PRO A 39 2.30 18.40 -5.02
CA PRO A 39 1.60 17.34 -4.29
C PRO A 39 1.96 15.91 -4.72
N TRP A 40 2.93 15.72 -5.63
CA TRP A 40 3.27 14.42 -6.21
C TRP A 40 3.68 13.37 -5.16
N ASN A 41 4.41 13.78 -4.13
CA ASN A 41 4.74 12.93 -2.99
C ASN A 41 3.50 12.33 -2.32
N LEU A 42 2.43 13.13 -2.14
CA LEU A 42 1.18 12.70 -1.52
C LEU A 42 0.46 11.65 -2.38
N TYR A 43 0.43 11.82 -3.71
CA TYR A 43 -0.16 10.84 -4.61
C TYR A 43 0.63 9.52 -4.62
N LEU A 44 1.95 9.59 -4.60
CA LEU A 44 2.80 8.39 -4.46
C LEU A 44 2.52 7.70 -3.12
N PHE A 45 2.38 8.46 -2.03
CA PHE A 45 2.00 7.88 -0.76
C PHE A 45 0.62 7.20 -0.79
N LEU A 46 -0.39 7.82 -1.41
CA LEU A 46 -1.73 7.24 -1.52
C LEU A 46 -1.69 5.89 -2.24
N VAL A 47 -0.98 5.81 -3.36
CA VAL A 47 -0.86 4.56 -4.13
C VAL A 47 -0.12 3.49 -3.32
N GLY A 48 0.98 3.84 -2.65
CA GLY A 48 1.69 2.88 -1.80
C GLY A 48 0.87 2.39 -0.61
N VAL A 49 0.10 3.28 0.04
CA VAL A 49 -0.74 2.94 1.20
C VAL A 49 -1.89 2.02 0.77
N LEU A 50 -2.54 2.30 -0.36
CA LEU A 50 -3.56 1.42 -0.93
C LEU A 50 -2.99 0.05 -1.28
N GLY A 51 -1.80 0.01 -1.90
CA GLY A 51 -1.12 -1.25 -2.21
C GLY A 51 -0.82 -2.09 -0.96
N TRP A 52 -0.32 -1.48 0.11
CA TRP A 52 -0.08 -2.17 1.37
C TRP A 52 -1.36 -2.57 2.11
N LEU A 53 -2.44 -1.80 1.99
CA LEU A 53 -3.75 -2.20 2.49
C LEU A 53 -4.24 -3.47 1.79
N ILE A 54 -4.07 -3.57 0.47
CA ILE A 54 -4.38 -4.79 -0.30
C ILE A 54 -3.52 -5.96 0.19
N VAL A 55 -2.23 -5.76 0.44
CA VAL A 55 -1.35 -6.80 1.01
C VAL A 55 -1.85 -7.27 2.37
N GLY A 56 -2.28 -6.35 3.24
CA GLY A 56 -2.88 -6.67 4.53
C GLY A 56 -4.10 -7.58 4.39
N VAL A 57 -4.97 -7.30 3.42
CA VAL A 57 -6.14 -8.16 3.10
C VAL A 57 -5.68 -9.53 2.57
N LEU A 58 -4.72 -9.57 1.64
CA LEU A 58 -4.20 -10.82 1.06
C LEU A 58 -3.52 -11.73 2.09
N TRP A 59 -2.86 -11.14 3.09
CA TRP A 59 -2.25 -11.87 4.20
C TRP A 59 -3.17 -12.09 5.40
N ASN A 60 -4.38 -11.54 5.37
CA ASN A 60 -5.31 -11.51 6.50
C ASN A 60 -4.67 -10.93 7.79
N ASP A 61 -3.77 -9.95 7.63
CA ASP A 61 -3.04 -9.31 8.72
C ASP A 61 -3.76 -8.04 9.17
N LYS A 62 -4.39 -8.11 10.34
CA LYS A 62 -5.17 -7.00 10.92
C LYS A 62 -4.33 -5.80 11.31
N ALA A 63 -3.06 -6.00 11.66
CA ALA A 63 -2.17 -4.90 12.01
C ALA A 63 -1.79 -4.11 10.76
N ILE A 64 -1.42 -4.79 9.66
CA ILE A 64 -1.12 -4.14 8.38
C ILE A 64 -2.35 -3.38 7.85
N MET A 65 -3.54 -3.99 7.94
CA MET A 65 -4.77 -3.32 7.52
C MET A 65 -5.05 -2.07 8.35
N LEU A 66 -4.95 -2.16 9.68
CA LEU A 66 -5.24 -1.05 10.58
C LEU A 66 -4.33 0.16 10.31
N ILE A 67 -3.01 -0.06 10.24
CA ILE A 67 -2.06 1.06 10.09
C ILE A 67 -2.25 1.79 8.75
N HIS A 68 -2.51 1.05 7.67
CA HIS A 68 -2.70 1.64 6.34
C HIS A 68 -4.07 2.30 6.19
N LEU A 69 -5.11 1.77 6.84
CA LEU A 69 -6.42 2.40 6.85
C LEU A 69 -6.39 3.75 7.59
N VAL A 70 -5.73 3.80 8.76
CA VAL A 70 -5.57 5.04 9.53
C VAL A 70 -4.70 6.05 8.76
N ALA A 71 -3.60 5.59 8.15
CA ALA A 71 -2.76 6.43 7.31
C ALA A 71 -3.54 7.02 6.12
N LEU A 72 -4.31 6.19 5.42
CA LEU A 72 -5.15 6.61 4.30
C LEU A 72 -6.18 7.68 4.74
N GLY A 73 -6.91 7.43 5.83
CA GLY A 73 -7.87 8.39 6.35
C GLY A 73 -7.22 9.73 6.73
N SER A 74 -6.09 9.67 7.43
CA SER A 74 -5.34 10.87 7.84
C SER A 74 -4.85 11.67 6.63
N MET A 75 -4.33 10.99 5.60
CA MET A 75 -3.89 11.63 4.37
C MET A 75 -5.04 12.29 3.61
N LEU A 76 -6.17 11.59 3.44
CA LEU A 76 -7.32 12.12 2.71
C LEU A 76 -7.90 13.36 3.41
N VAL A 77 -8.03 13.31 4.74
CA VAL A 77 -8.46 14.49 5.53
C VAL A 77 -7.47 15.62 5.34
N GLY A 78 -6.17 15.38 5.54
CA GLY A 78 -5.14 16.40 5.40
C GLY A 78 -5.06 17.02 4.00
N MET A 79 -5.36 16.26 2.95
CA MET A 79 -5.43 16.75 1.57
C MET A 79 -6.71 17.53 1.26
N ALA A 80 -7.82 17.23 1.94
CA ALA A 80 -9.09 17.92 1.74
C ALA A 80 -9.20 19.24 2.53
N THR A 81 -8.41 19.39 3.60
CA THR A 81 -8.46 20.55 4.51
C THR A 81 -7.35 21.57 4.29
N GLN A 82 -6.46 21.36 3.33
CA GLN A 82 -5.39 22.29 2.92
C GLN A 82 -5.72 22.91 1.58
#